data_AF-A0A5N5SJK8-F1
#
_entry.id   AF-A0A5N5SJK8-F1
#
_cell.length_a   1.000
_cell.length_b   1.000
_cell.length_c   1.000
_cell.angle_alpha   90.00
_cell.angle_beta   90.00
_cell.angle_gamma   90.00
#
_symmetry.space_group_name_H-M   'P 1'
#
loop_
_entity.id
_entity.type
_entity.pdbx_description
1 polymer ?
#
loop_
_entity_poly.entity_id
_entity_poly.type
_entity_poly.pdbx_seq_one_letter_code
_entity_poly.pdbx_strand_id
1 'polypeptide(L)'
;AVEKFSSNTQDISSSLRHFTQNLQETEFPNDVSSCEKLLIAQLEEYKELKEDLYSASKHGELLLECIKNPSESKSTENIVFDEEICPDKLINITAVERLLVQLEETEKTFDTFWFNHERRLSQCLELRKFENEFRDIQHALEGALKTLSDMIDTGDSVASANKLLNEAQDFHKGFAEK
;
A
#
# COMPACT_ATOMS: atom_id res chain seq x y z
N ALA A 1 -30.23 -17.63 1.38
CA ALA A 1 -29.37 -16.71 2.17
C ALA A 1 -27.93 -17.20 2.16
N VAL A 2 -27.66 -18.44 2.59
CA VAL A 2 -26.34 -19.10 2.50
C VAL A 2 -25.75 -19.08 1.08
N GLU A 3 -26.53 -19.41 0.05
CA GLU A 3 -26.07 -19.35 -1.35
C GLU A 3 -25.64 -17.94 -1.78
N LYS A 4 -26.35 -16.90 -1.33
CA LYS A 4 -25.99 -15.51 -1.64
C LYS A 4 -24.68 -15.11 -0.97
N PHE A 5 -24.48 -15.52 0.28
CA PHE A 5 -23.23 -15.31 1.00
C PHE A 5 -22.06 -16.06 0.34
N SER A 6 -22.29 -17.30 -0.10
CA SER A 6 -21.31 -18.08 -0.86
C SER A 6 -20.93 -17.39 -2.17
N SER A 7 -21.91 -16.88 -2.93
CA SER A 7 -21.65 -16.12 -4.16
C SER A 7 -20.83 -14.87 -3.89
N ASN A 8 -21.20 -14.08 -2.88
CA ASN A 8 -20.48 -12.88 -2.48
C ASN A 8 -19.02 -13.17 -2.10
N THR A 9 -18.78 -14.26 -1.35
CA THR A 9 -17.43 -14.71 -0.97
C THR A 9 -16.59 -15.09 -2.20
N GLN A 10 -17.23 -15.72 -3.19
CA GLN A 10 -16.57 -16.08 -4.45
C GLN A 10 -16.22 -14.85 -5.29
N ASP A 11 -17.11 -13.86 -5.35
CA ASP A 11 -16.87 -12.60 -6.07
C ASP A 11 -15.68 -11.84 -5.47
N ILE A 12 -15.64 -11.71 -4.14
CA ILE A 12 -14.51 -11.09 -3.43
C ILE A 12 -13.21 -11.86 -3.69
N SER A 13 -13.24 -13.20 -3.61
CA SER A 13 -12.06 -14.02 -3.91
C SER A 13 -11.54 -13.80 -5.34
N SER A 14 -12.44 -13.61 -6.30
CA SER A 14 -12.09 -13.28 -7.68
C SER A 14 -11.43 -11.91 -7.80
N SER A 15 -11.99 -10.89 -7.14
CA SER A 15 -11.41 -9.53 -7.11
C SER A 15 -10.02 -9.52 -6.48
N LEU A 16 -9.84 -10.21 -5.35
CA LEU A 16 -8.54 -10.34 -4.69
C LEU A 16 -7.51 -11.03 -5.58
N ARG A 17 -7.90 -12.08 -6.31
CA ARG A 17 -7.01 -12.77 -7.25
C ARG A 17 -6.60 -11.86 -8.41
N HIS A 18 -7.55 -11.13 -8.98
CA HIS A 18 -7.28 -10.19 -10.08
C HIS A 18 -6.31 -9.09 -9.64
N PHE A 19 -6.57 -8.47 -8.50
CA PHE A 19 -5.68 -7.47 -7.94
C PHE A 19 -4.28 -8.04 -7.65
N THR A 20 -4.19 -9.21 -7.01
CA THR A 20 -2.92 -9.90 -6.76
C THR A 20 -2.14 -10.16 -8.05
N GLN A 21 -2.82 -10.61 -9.11
CA GLN A 21 -2.21 -10.83 -10.41
C GLN A 21 -1.67 -9.52 -11.01
N ASN A 22 -2.45 -8.45 -10.97
CA ASN A 22 -2.02 -7.13 -11.43
C ASN A 22 -0.77 -6.65 -10.68
N LEU A 23 -0.72 -6.85 -9.36
CA LEU A 23 0.45 -6.51 -8.55
C LEU A 23 1.69 -7.34 -8.94
N GLN A 24 1.53 -8.64 -9.25
CA GLN A 24 2.63 -9.50 -9.71
C GLN A 24 3.16 -9.08 -11.08
N GLU A 25 2.29 -8.65 -11.97
CA GLU A 25 2.60 -8.20 -13.33
C GLU A 25 3.06 -6.73 -13.37
N THR A 26 2.97 -6.02 -12.24
CA THR A 26 3.38 -4.62 -12.14
C THR A 26 4.90 -4.49 -12.27
N GLU A 27 5.34 -3.79 -13.31
CA GLU A 27 6.72 -3.30 -13.41
C GLU A 27 6.89 -2.02 -12.58
N PHE A 28 7.97 -1.93 -11.81
CA PHE A 28 8.22 -0.75 -10.99
C PHE A 28 8.70 0.43 -11.83
N PRO A 29 8.10 1.63 -11.68
CA PRO A 29 8.49 2.81 -12.41
C PRO A 29 9.93 3.23 -12.12
N ASN A 30 10.52 4.03 -13.02
CA ASN A 30 11.90 4.47 -12.93
C ASN A 30 12.05 5.93 -12.45
N ASP A 31 10.97 6.59 -12.05
CA ASP A 31 10.97 7.95 -11.52
C ASP A 31 10.11 8.06 -10.24
N VAL A 32 10.40 9.08 -9.44
CA VAL A 32 9.76 9.31 -8.13
C VAL A 32 8.26 9.53 -8.27
N SER A 33 7.81 10.37 -9.21
CA SER A 33 6.41 10.74 -9.35
C SER A 33 5.53 9.56 -9.74
N SER A 34 6.00 8.73 -10.69
CA SER A 34 5.27 7.55 -11.12
C SER A 34 5.24 6.48 -10.03
N CYS A 35 6.32 6.27 -9.28
CA CYS A 35 6.34 5.37 -8.12
C CYS A 35 5.35 5.80 -7.03
N GLU A 36 5.29 7.10 -6.70
CA GLU A 36 4.34 7.62 -5.70
C GLU A 36 2.88 7.43 -6.14
N LYS A 37 2.56 7.79 -7.39
CA LYS A 37 1.21 7.61 -7.94
C LYS A 37 0.79 6.14 -7.94
N LEU A 38 1.70 5.25 -8.34
CA LEU A 38 1.44 3.82 -8.35
C LEU A 38 1.18 3.29 -6.94
N LEU A 39 1.99 3.69 -5.95
CA LEU A 39 1.83 3.28 -4.57
C LEU A 39 0.48 3.76 -3.99
N ILE A 40 0.10 5.01 -4.25
CA ILE A 40 -1.18 5.57 -3.81
C ILE A 40 -2.34 4.80 -4.41
N ALA A 41 -2.34 4.61 -5.75
CA ALA A 41 -3.43 3.92 -6.44
C ALA A 41 -3.60 2.48 -5.94
N GLN A 42 -2.50 1.74 -5.78
CA GLN A 42 -2.56 0.36 -5.28
C GLN A 42 -2.99 0.29 -3.82
N LEU A 43 -2.62 1.27 -2.99
CA LEU A 43 -3.05 1.36 -1.59
C LEU A 43 -4.55 1.66 -1.46
N GLU A 44 -5.09 2.50 -2.35
CA GLU A 44 -6.52 2.77 -2.42
C GLU A 44 -7.31 1.50 -2.78
N GLU A 45 -6.92 0.80 -3.84
CA GLU A 45 -7.56 -0.45 -4.25
C GLU A 45 -7.44 -1.56 -3.17
N TYR A 46 -6.28 -1.67 -2.51
CA TYR A 46 -6.12 -2.57 -1.37
C TYR A 46 -7.12 -2.26 -0.24
N LYS A 47 -7.33 -0.98 0.09
CA LYS A 47 -8.28 -0.58 1.15
C LYS A 47 -9.72 -0.90 0.78
N GLU A 48 -10.12 -0.68 -0.48
CA GLU A 48 -11.45 -1.05 -0.95
C GLU A 48 -11.70 -2.55 -0.79
N LEU A 49 -10.75 -3.39 -1.20
CA LEU A 49 -10.84 -4.85 -1.05
C LEU A 49 -10.88 -5.30 0.42
N LYS A 50 -10.21 -4.57 1.32
CA LYS A 50 -10.28 -4.82 2.77
C LYS A 50 -11.66 -4.50 3.34
N GLU A 51 -12.29 -3.42 2.90
CA GLU A 51 -13.66 -3.09 3.30
C GLU A 51 -14.68 -4.11 2.79
N ASP A 52 -14.48 -4.65 1.58
CA ASP A 52 -15.30 -5.74 1.04
C ASP A 52 -15.18 -7.03 1.87
N LEU A 53 -13.95 -7.42 2.21
CA LEU A 53 -13.66 -8.56 3.10
C LEU A 53 -14.30 -8.39 4.49
N TYR A 54 -14.15 -7.21 5.07
CA TYR A 54 -14.75 -6.87 6.37
C TYR A 54 -16.28 -6.94 6.31
N SER A 55 -16.89 -6.35 5.28
CA SER A 55 -18.33 -6.35 5.07
C SER A 55 -18.89 -7.76 4.88
N ALA A 56 -18.20 -8.61 4.11
CA ALA A 56 -18.56 -10.01 3.93
C ALA A 56 -18.48 -10.80 5.25
N SER A 57 -17.41 -10.60 6.02
CA SER A 57 -17.25 -11.24 7.34
C SER A 57 -18.38 -10.85 8.28
N LYS A 58 -18.72 -9.56 8.36
CA LYS A 58 -19.87 -9.08 9.16
C LYS A 58 -21.20 -9.66 8.68
N HIS A 59 -21.42 -9.75 7.37
CA HIS A 59 -22.63 -10.37 6.84
C HIS A 59 -22.71 -11.86 7.19
N GLY A 60 -21.59 -12.58 7.10
CA GLY A 60 -21.52 -14.01 7.46
C GLY A 60 -21.76 -14.25 8.95
N GLU A 61 -21.20 -13.41 9.84
CA GLU A 61 -21.46 -13.46 11.28
C GLU A 61 -22.95 -13.27 11.60
N LEU A 62 -23.59 -12.23 11.03
CA LEU A 62 -25.02 -11.97 11.21
C LEU A 62 -25.88 -13.11 10.64
N LEU A 63 -25.52 -13.64 9.47
CA LEU A 63 -26.21 -14.77 8.87
C LEU A 63 -26.13 -16.00 9.77
N LEU A 64 -24.96 -16.27 10.35
CA LEU A 64 -24.74 -17.38 11.27
C LEU A 64 -25.59 -17.24 12.53
N GLU A 65 -25.67 -16.03 13.09
CA GLU A 65 -26.53 -15.70 14.24
C GLU A 65 -28.01 -15.95 13.92
N CYS A 66 -28.50 -15.47 12.77
CA CYS A 66 -29.88 -15.69 12.32
C CYS A 66 -30.20 -17.17 12.11
N ILE A 67 -29.26 -17.96 11.58
CA ILE A 67 -29.46 -19.41 11.39
C ILE A 67 -29.48 -20.13 12.74
N LYS A 68 -28.64 -19.72 13.71
CA LYS A 68 -28.58 -20.33 15.04
C LYS A 68 -29.83 -19.99 15.87
N ASN A 69 -30.29 -18.75 15.83
CA ASN A 69 -31.41 -18.21 16.62
C ASN A 69 -32.56 -17.70 15.73
N PRO A 70 -33.39 -18.59 15.14
CA PRO A 70 -34.47 -18.19 14.21
C PRO A 70 -35.66 -17.44 14.85
N SER A 71 -35.58 -17.03 16.12
CA SER A 71 -36.70 -16.58 16.94
C SER A 71 -36.57 -15.13 17.44
N GLU A 72 -36.78 -14.16 16.56
CA GLU A 72 -37.26 -12.80 16.93
C GLU A 72 -38.49 -12.35 16.12
N SER A 73 -38.96 -13.13 15.13
CA SER A 73 -40.09 -12.75 14.26
C SER A 73 -41.38 -13.56 14.47
N LYS A 74 -41.52 -14.28 15.59
CA LYS A 74 -42.80 -14.93 15.94
C LYS A 74 -43.25 -14.48 17.32
N SER A 75 -44.14 -13.49 17.29
CA SER A 75 -45.07 -13.20 18.37
C SER A 75 -45.90 -14.43 18.73
N THR A 76 -46.46 -14.37 19.93
CA THR A 76 -47.46 -15.25 20.56
C THR A 76 -46.97 -16.56 21.15
N GLU A 77 -46.90 -16.53 22.49
CA GLU A 77 -47.38 -17.55 23.43
C GLU A 77 -47.40 -19.00 22.95
N ASN A 78 -46.61 -19.81 23.66
CA ASN A 78 -46.81 -21.23 23.99
C ASN A 78 -45.68 -22.18 23.55
N ILE A 79 -45.05 -22.69 24.61
CA ILE A 79 -44.39 -23.99 24.77
C ILE A 79 -42.94 -24.09 24.31
N VAL A 80 -42.10 -24.20 25.35
CA VAL A 80 -40.80 -24.86 25.37
C VAL A 80 -40.96 -26.28 24.78
N PHE A 81 -40.64 -26.43 23.51
CA PHE A 81 -40.30 -27.73 22.94
C PHE A 81 -38.90 -27.61 22.37
N ASP A 82 -38.03 -28.47 22.87
CA ASP A 82 -36.71 -28.84 22.37
C ASP A 82 -36.66 -28.65 20.84
N GLU A 83 -36.03 -27.56 20.36
CA GLU A 83 -35.78 -27.37 18.93
C GLU A 83 -34.75 -28.42 18.52
N GLU A 84 -35.25 -29.61 18.16
CA GLU A 84 -34.46 -30.65 17.52
C GLU A 84 -33.77 -30.02 16.31
N ILE A 85 -32.45 -29.85 16.39
CA ILE A 85 -31.65 -29.22 15.33
C ILE A 85 -31.85 -30.05 14.07
N CYS A 86 -32.66 -29.55 13.14
CA CYS A 86 -32.87 -30.22 11.86
C CYS A 86 -31.50 -30.37 11.15
N PRO A 87 -31.21 -31.52 10.52
CA PRO A 87 -29.95 -31.76 9.79
C PRO A 87 -29.62 -30.64 8.79
N ASP A 88 -30.62 -30.06 8.12
CA ASP A 88 -30.45 -28.94 7.18
C ASP A 88 -29.97 -27.64 7.87
N LYS A 89 -30.39 -27.39 9.12
CA LYS A 89 -29.91 -26.26 9.93
C LYS A 89 -28.42 -26.43 10.22
N LEU A 90 -28.02 -27.65 10.62
CA LEU A 90 -26.62 -27.97 10.91
C LEU A 90 -25.72 -27.84 9.67
N ILE A 91 -26.19 -28.33 8.51
CA ILE A 91 -25.46 -28.19 7.23
C ILE A 91 -25.21 -26.72 6.89
N ASN A 92 -26.23 -25.87 7.03
CA ASN A 92 -26.12 -24.44 6.76
C ASN A 92 -25.17 -23.73 7.74
N ILE A 93 -25.23 -24.07 9.04
CA ILE A 93 -24.32 -23.54 10.06
C ILE A 93 -22.87 -23.88 9.70
N THR A 94 -22.58 -25.16 9.45
CA THR A 94 -21.23 -25.61 9.11
C THR A 94 -20.72 -24.99 7.81
N ALA A 95 -21.59 -24.81 6.81
CA ALA A 95 -21.23 -24.16 5.55
C ALA A 95 -20.83 -22.69 5.75
N VAL A 96 -21.61 -21.92 6.53
CA VAL A 96 -21.32 -20.50 6.81
C VAL A 96 -20.06 -20.36 7.68
N GLU A 97 -19.90 -21.18 8.71
CA GLU A 97 -18.69 -21.19 9.55
C GLU A 97 -17.44 -21.48 8.72
N ARG A 98 -17.51 -22.47 7.82
CA ARG A 98 -16.39 -22.77 6.92
C ARG A 98 -16.07 -21.61 5.99
N LEU A 99 -17.08 -20.96 5.41
CA LEU A 99 -16.86 -19.80 4.54
C LEU A 99 -16.24 -18.61 5.30
N LEU A 100 -16.63 -18.38 6.55
CA LEU A 100 -16.02 -17.36 7.42
C LEU A 100 -14.54 -17.66 7.70
N VAL A 101 -14.21 -18.91 8.04
CA VAL A 101 -12.81 -19.33 8.24
C VAL A 101 -12.00 -19.13 6.94
N GLN A 102 -12.57 -19.48 5.79
CA GLN A 102 -11.91 -19.28 4.50
C GLN A 102 -11.70 -17.81 4.16
N LEU A 103 -12.66 -16.93 4.49
CA LEU A 103 -12.51 -15.48 4.33
C LEU A 103 -11.36 -14.95 5.20
N GLU A 104 -11.29 -15.36 6.47
CA GLU A 104 -10.22 -14.95 7.38
C GLU A 104 -8.83 -15.42 6.91
N GLU A 105 -8.71 -16.68 6.45
CA GLU A 105 -7.46 -17.21 5.88
C GLU A 105 -7.06 -16.49 4.58
N THR A 106 -8.05 -16.17 3.74
CA THR A 106 -7.85 -15.43 2.49
C THR A 106 -7.36 -14.02 2.79
N GLU A 107 -7.98 -13.33 3.73
CA GLU A 107 -7.59 -11.99 4.19
C GLU A 107 -6.15 -11.99 4.71
N LYS A 108 -5.77 -12.93 5.58
CA LYS A 108 -4.40 -13.03 6.10
C LYS A 108 -3.36 -13.25 4.99
N THR A 109 -3.70 -14.11 4.04
CA THR A 109 -2.83 -14.39 2.88
C THR A 109 -2.70 -13.16 2.00
N PHE A 110 -3.80 -12.45 1.79
CA PHE A 110 -3.85 -11.22 1.02
C PHE A 110 -3.01 -10.11 1.66
N ASP A 111 -3.18 -9.87 2.96
CA ASP A 111 -2.39 -8.89 3.72
C ASP A 111 -0.89 -9.20 3.63
N THR A 112 -0.51 -10.46 3.81
CA THR A 112 0.89 -10.89 3.71
C THR A 112 1.46 -10.62 2.32
N PHE A 113 0.69 -10.87 1.26
CA PHE A 113 1.11 -10.56 -0.10
C PHE A 113 1.28 -9.05 -0.29
N TRP A 114 0.27 -8.26 0.13
CA TRP A 114 0.27 -6.81 0.03
C TRP A 114 1.48 -6.20 0.73
N PHE A 115 1.75 -6.53 2.00
CA PHE A 115 2.87 -5.98 2.75
C PHE A 115 4.22 -6.24 2.07
N ASN A 116 4.38 -7.43 1.46
CA ASN A 116 5.61 -7.75 0.74
C ASN A 116 5.74 -6.92 -0.55
N HIS A 117 4.63 -6.73 -1.28
CA HIS A 117 4.60 -5.92 -2.50
C HIS A 117 4.83 -4.43 -2.21
N GLU A 118 4.05 -3.85 -1.28
CA GLU A 118 4.14 -2.47 -0.84
C GLU A 118 5.56 -2.13 -0.35
N ARG A 119 6.19 -3.02 0.43
CA ARG A 119 7.57 -2.84 0.89
C ARG A 119 8.55 -2.73 -0.29
N ARG A 120 8.41 -3.59 -1.30
CA ARG A 120 9.29 -3.57 -2.49
C ARG A 120 9.11 -2.29 -3.29
N LEU A 121 7.87 -1.85 -3.49
CA LEU A 121 7.57 -0.61 -4.21
C LEU A 121 8.05 0.62 -3.43
N SER A 122 7.87 0.65 -2.10
CA SER A 122 8.39 1.69 -1.23
C SER A 122 9.92 1.77 -1.27
N GLN A 123 10.60 0.62 -1.26
CA GLN A 123 12.07 0.58 -1.42
C GLN A 123 12.51 1.09 -2.79
N CYS A 124 11.75 0.78 -3.86
CA CYS A 124 12.00 1.32 -5.19
C CYS A 124 11.88 2.85 -5.17
N LEU A 125 10.83 3.40 -4.57
CA LEU A 125 10.64 4.85 -4.43
C LEU A 125 11.80 5.52 -3.70
N GLU A 126 12.20 4.99 -2.53
CA GLU A 126 13.31 5.56 -1.75
C GLU A 126 14.64 5.49 -2.51
N LEU A 127 14.89 4.42 -3.26
CA LEU A 127 16.05 4.35 -4.15
C LEU A 127 16.02 5.45 -5.22
N ARG A 128 14.86 5.72 -5.84
CA ARG A 128 14.73 6.78 -6.85
C ARG A 128 14.94 8.18 -6.27
N LYS A 129 14.46 8.44 -5.05
CA LYS A 129 14.71 9.70 -4.35
C LYS A 129 16.21 9.88 -4.09
N PHE A 130 16.85 8.86 -3.54
CA PHE A 130 18.29 8.86 -3.32
C PHE A 130 19.08 9.10 -4.61
N GLU A 131 18.74 8.41 -5.70
CA GLU A 131 19.43 8.58 -6.99
C GLU A 131 19.29 10.01 -7.54
N ASN A 132 18.14 10.65 -7.35
CA ASN A 132 17.95 12.04 -7.75
C ASN A 132 18.77 13.01 -6.88
N GLU A 133 18.71 12.87 -5.55
CA GLU A 133 19.51 13.68 -4.63
C GLU A 133 21.01 13.52 -4.89
N PHE A 134 21.46 12.29 -5.12
CA PHE A 134 22.85 11.99 -5.46
C PHE A 134 23.27 12.70 -6.76
N ARG A 135 22.41 12.69 -7.78
CA ARG A 135 22.68 13.37 -9.05
C ARG A 135 22.80 14.89 -8.88
N ASP A 136 21.96 15.48 -8.04
CA ASP A 136 22.01 16.92 -7.75
C ASP A 136 23.30 17.29 -7.01
N ILE A 137 23.71 16.48 -6.03
CA ILE A 137 25.00 16.64 -5.32
C ILE A 137 26.18 16.50 -6.29
N GLN A 138 26.14 15.48 -7.16
CA GLN A 138 27.20 15.26 -8.15
C GLN A 138 27.32 16.47 -9.09
N HIS A 139 26.19 16.98 -9.60
CA HIS A 139 26.20 18.16 -10.48
C HIS A 139 26.74 19.41 -9.77
N ALA A 140 26.36 19.63 -8.51
CA ALA A 140 26.89 20.72 -7.70
C ALA A 140 28.41 20.60 -7.49
N LEU A 141 28.90 19.38 -7.21
CA LEU A 141 30.32 19.10 -7.03
C LEU A 141 31.12 19.31 -8.32
N GLU A 142 30.64 18.81 -9.45
CA GLU A 142 31.27 18.99 -10.76
C GLU A 142 31.36 20.48 -11.13
N GLY A 143 30.30 21.25 -10.87
CA GLY A 143 30.30 22.70 -11.05
C GLY A 143 31.35 23.40 -10.18
N ALA A 144 31.44 23.04 -8.90
CA ALA A 144 32.42 23.59 -7.98
C ALA A 144 33.87 23.26 -8.37
N LEU A 145 34.14 22.01 -8.77
CA LEU A 145 35.45 21.59 -9.25
C LEU A 145 35.86 22.35 -10.52
N LYS A 146 34.92 22.59 -11.43
CA LYS A 146 35.17 23.39 -12.63
C LYS A 146 35.55 24.82 -12.27
N THR A 147 34.77 25.48 -11.40
CA THR A 147 35.09 26.85 -10.94
C THR A 147 36.47 26.90 -10.29
N LEU A 148 36.80 25.95 -9.42
CA LEU A 148 38.13 25.87 -8.80
C LEU A 148 39.26 25.66 -9.82
N SER A 149 39.02 24.85 -10.86
CA SER A 149 39.99 24.63 -11.93
C SER A 149 40.22 25.87 -12.80
N ASP A 150 39.23 26.76 -12.90
CA ASP A 150 39.34 28.01 -13.65
C ASP A 150 40.04 29.11 -12.81
N MET A 151 40.06 28.97 -11.48
CA MET A 151 40.70 29.89 -10.51
C MET A 151 42.22 29.64 -10.35
N ILE A 152 42.97 29.68 -11.45
CA ILE A 152 44.42 29.46 -11.46
C ILE A 152 45.27 30.74 -11.53
N ASP A 153 44.64 31.89 -11.75
CA ASP A 153 45.33 33.18 -11.84
C ASP A 153 45.84 33.62 -10.46
N THR A 154 47.09 34.06 -10.38
CA THR A 154 47.72 34.58 -9.15
C THR A 154 47.69 36.11 -9.07
N GLY A 155 47.30 36.79 -10.15
CA GLY A 155 47.26 38.25 -10.25
C GLY A 155 48.65 38.90 -10.38
N ASP A 156 48.78 39.86 -11.29
CA ASP A 156 50.02 40.61 -11.55
C ASP A 156 50.02 42.03 -10.95
N SER A 157 48.91 42.42 -10.30
CA SER A 157 48.68 43.74 -9.74
C SER A 157 47.77 43.69 -8.52
N VAL A 158 47.83 44.72 -7.66
CA VAL A 158 46.97 44.83 -6.46
C VAL A 158 45.48 44.83 -6.84
N ALA A 159 45.11 45.46 -7.96
CA ALA A 159 43.73 45.45 -8.45
C ALA A 159 43.28 44.04 -8.88
N SER A 160 44.15 43.28 -9.58
CA SER A 160 43.86 41.91 -9.97
C SER A 160 43.76 40.98 -8.75
N ALA A 161 44.70 41.08 -7.80
CA ALA A 161 44.67 40.29 -6.57
C ALA A 161 43.41 40.54 -5.73
N ASN A 162 42.95 41.79 -5.60
CA ASN A 162 41.71 42.11 -4.89
C ASN A 162 40.47 41.56 -5.61
N LYS A 163 40.46 41.54 -6.95
CA LYS A 163 39.37 40.95 -7.73
C LYS A 163 39.30 39.43 -7.49
N LEU A 164 40.44 38.74 -7.58
CA LEU A 164 40.55 37.31 -7.33
C LEU A 164 40.14 36.93 -5.89
N LEU A 165 40.50 37.78 -4.91
CA LEU A 165 40.08 37.59 -3.51
C LEU A 165 38.56 37.68 -3.37
N ASN A 166 37.90 38.64 -4.02
CA ASN A 166 36.44 38.76 -4.00
C ASN A 166 35.77 37.55 -4.67
N GLU A 167 36.26 37.14 -5.84
CA GLU A 167 35.76 35.94 -6.55
C GLU A 167 35.86 34.67 -5.69
N ALA A 168 36.98 34.50 -4.97
CA ALA A 168 37.17 33.40 -4.04
C ALA A 168 36.24 33.45 -2.83
N GLN A 169 35.99 34.65 -2.28
CA GLN A 169 35.06 34.83 -1.18
C GLN A 169 33.61 34.55 -1.60
N ASP A 170 33.21 34.97 -2.79
CA ASP A 170 31.88 34.74 -3.34
C ASP A 170 31.65 33.25 -3.62
N PHE A 171 32.65 32.56 -4.19
CA PHE A 171 32.61 31.11 -4.34
C PHE A 171 32.46 30.39 -3.00
N HIS A 172 33.23 30.80 -1.99
CA HIS A 172 33.18 30.18 -0.66
C HIS A 172 31.81 30.37 0.01
N LYS A 173 31.21 31.57 -0.08
CA LYS A 173 29.86 31.83 0.44
C LYS A 173 28.80 30.99 -0.26
N GLY A 174 28.85 30.92 -1.59
CA GLY A 174 27.90 30.13 -2.39
C GLY A 174 27.93 28.63 -2.12
N PHE A 175 29.02 28.11 -1.57
CA PHE A 175 29.15 26.70 -1.17
C PHE A 175 28.77 26.46 0.30
N ALA A 176 28.89 27.46 1.18
CA ALA A 176 28.56 27.35 2.60
C ALA A 176 27.05 27.53 2.90
N GLU A 177 26.28 28.08 1.96
CA GLU A 177 24.84 28.35 2.10
C GLU A 177 23.92 27.26 1.51
N LYS A 178 24.48 26.20 0.89
CA LYS A 178 23.75 25.03 0.38
C LYS A 178 23.87 23.84 1.34
#